data_AF-H5URC6-F1
#
_entry.id   AF-H5URC6-F1
#
_cell.length_a   1.000
_cell.length_b   1.000
_cell.length_c   1.000
_cell.angle_alpha   90.00
_cell.angle_beta   90.00
_cell.angle_gamma   90.00
#
_symmetry.space_group_name_H-M   'P 1'
#
loop_
_entity.id
_entity.type
_entity.pdbx_description
1 polymer ?
#
loop_
_entity_poly.entity_id
_entity_poly.type
_entity_poly.pdbx_seq_one_letter_code
_entity_poly.pdbx_strand_id
1 'polypeptide(L)'
;MDDSVVPVVVAVVVIVTIVAVLVAVAMRRRKRRAQLSPAELQRHEECRAADKAVKAARKQHEQAVRAAQRVLKDAQNPAKLAAAGRGNYVTPVEVCLNGNSRSLTPDVTAALDQTGDITAYVTNRSTLTRIVAGGAVAGVGGALVGGLAKKNTHRQIDNRELYLMVLAEGWQEVVKLDPTQGEKARALMQSINVAAPNSPTAHAQQAEAIAAAETALEQVKADTAAVDAALAAREALGEDPMDRFKKNRSTPGQGGAPGMVVLGTDERAGDTPQDVITRQDPAGSDNA
;
A
#
# COMPACT_ATOMS: atom_id res chain seq x y z
N MET A 1 -1.14 11.02 45.54
CA MET A 1 -2.23 10.86 44.55
C MET A 1 -1.56 10.30 43.33
N ASP A 2 -1.88 9.05 42.96
CA ASP A 2 -1.17 8.35 41.91
C ASP A 2 -1.45 9.00 40.54
N ASP A 3 -0.39 9.37 39.82
CA ASP A 3 -0.46 9.94 38.46
C ASP A 3 -1.17 9.01 37.45
N SER A 4 -1.44 7.77 37.83
CA SER A 4 -2.21 6.79 37.05
C SER A 4 -3.73 6.99 37.11
N VAL A 5 -4.27 7.76 38.08
CA VAL A 5 -5.72 7.95 38.24
C VAL A 5 -6.27 8.96 37.23
N VAL A 6 -5.51 10.03 36.96
CA VAL A 6 -5.91 11.10 36.02
C VAL A 6 -6.18 10.58 34.60
N PRO A 7 -5.30 9.79 33.94
CA PRO A 7 -5.55 9.31 32.57
C PRO A 7 -6.74 8.34 32.49
N VAL A 8 -6.98 7.53 33.54
CA VAL A 8 -8.12 6.60 33.60
C VAL A 8 -9.43 7.38 33.67
N VAL A 9 -9.50 8.40 34.51
CA VAL A 9 -10.70 9.26 34.63
C VAL A 9 -10.98 9.98 33.32
N VAL A 10 -9.96 10.54 32.66
CA VAL A 10 -10.12 11.20 31.35
C VAL A 10 -10.65 10.23 30.29
N ALA A 11 -10.08 9.02 30.19
CA ALA A 11 -10.54 8.01 29.23
C ALA A 11 -12.02 7.63 29.44
N VAL A 12 -12.44 7.45 30.70
CA VAL A 12 -13.85 7.15 31.03
C VAL A 12 -14.76 8.29 30.63
N VAL A 13 -14.41 9.55 30.91
CA VAL A 13 -15.21 10.71 30.51
C VAL A 13 -15.35 10.81 28.98
N VAL A 14 -14.28 10.54 28.23
CA VAL A 14 -14.32 10.52 26.76
C VAL A 14 -15.27 9.42 26.25
N ILE A 15 -15.21 8.21 26.81
CA ILE A 15 -16.11 7.12 26.41
C ILE A 15 -17.58 7.47 26.73
N VAL A 16 -17.85 7.97 27.94
CA VAL A 16 -19.20 8.37 28.36
C VAL A 16 -19.77 9.46 27.46
N THR A 17 -18.96 10.47 27.11
CA THR A 17 -19.39 11.55 26.20
C THR A 17 -19.67 11.04 24.79
N ILE A 18 -18.82 10.17 24.23
CA ILE A 18 -19.07 9.55 22.91
C ILE A 18 -20.39 8.75 22.92
N VAL A 19 -20.62 7.92 23.95
CA VAL A 19 -21.85 7.14 24.07
C VAL A 19 -23.08 8.04 24.20
N ALA A 20 -23.03 9.08 25.03
CA ALA A 20 -24.12 10.05 25.19
C ALA A 20 -24.47 10.75 23.86
N VAL A 21 -23.46 11.15 23.08
CA VAL A 21 -23.65 11.74 21.75
C VAL A 21 -24.31 10.72 20.79
N LEU A 22 -23.85 9.47 20.77
CA LEU A 22 -24.44 8.42 19.91
C LEU A 22 -25.91 8.16 20.26
N VAL A 23 -26.25 8.09 21.55
CA VAL A 23 -27.64 7.91 22.03
C VAL A 23 -28.51 9.11 21.66
N ALA A 24 -28.03 10.34 21.86
CA ALA A 24 -28.76 11.55 21.46
C ALA A 24 -29.01 11.60 19.94
N VAL A 25 -28.04 11.18 19.13
CA VAL A 25 -28.19 11.07 17.67
C VAL A 25 -29.21 9.99 17.30
N ALA A 26 -29.17 8.82 17.94
CA ALA A 26 -30.13 7.73 17.70
C ALA A 26 -31.57 8.13 18.07
N MET A 27 -31.78 8.77 19.24
CA MET A 27 -33.09 9.27 19.66
C MET A 27 -33.63 10.33 18.69
N ARG A 28 -32.79 11.28 18.26
CA ARG A 28 -33.17 12.29 17.25
C ARG A 28 -33.57 11.64 15.92
N ARG A 29 -32.87 10.59 15.49
CA ARG A 29 -33.23 9.83 14.27
C ARG A 29 -34.57 9.11 14.43
N ARG A 30 -34.85 8.50 15.59
CA ARG A 30 -36.12 7.82 15.86
C ARG A 30 -37.30 8.80 15.85
N LYS A 31 -37.16 9.97 16.48
CA LYS A 31 -38.20 11.02 16.45
C LYS A 31 -38.50 11.49 15.03
N ARG A 32 -37.49 11.66 14.18
CA ARG A 32 -37.68 12.01 12.76
C ARG A 32 -38.39 10.92 11.98
N ARG A 33 -38.01 9.66 12.20
CA ARG A 33 -38.70 8.52 11.57
C ARG A 33 -40.17 8.43 11.97
N ALA A 34 -40.51 8.78 13.21
CA ALA A 34 -41.89 8.79 13.67
C ALA A 34 -42.75 9.93 13.06
N GLN A 35 -42.13 10.93 12.42
CA GLN A 35 -42.84 12.03 11.74
C GLN A 35 -43.15 11.73 10.27
N LEU A 36 -42.58 10.67 9.71
CA LEU A 36 -42.80 10.27 8.33
C LEU A 36 -44.05 9.37 8.23
N SER A 37 -44.81 9.54 7.16
CA SER A 37 -45.87 8.61 6.81
C SER A 37 -45.29 7.23 6.42
N PRO A 38 -46.05 6.13 6.52
CA PRO A 38 -45.58 4.80 6.12
C PRO A 38 -45.07 4.74 4.67
N ALA A 39 -45.72 5.46 3.75
CA ALA A 39 -45.31 5.53 2.34
C ALA A 39 -43.96 6.26 2.16
N GLU A 40 -43.72 7.34 2.90
CA GLU A 40 -42.43 8.04 2.87
C GLU A 40 -41.32 7.23 3.52
N LEU A 41 -41.64 6.44 4.55
CA LEU A 41 -40.68 5.49 5.15
C LEU A 41 -40.23 4.44 4.13
N GLN A 42 -41.17 3.84 3.39
CA GLN A 42 -40.84 2.89 2.34
C GLN A 42 -39.96 3.53 1.26
N ARG A 43 -40.34 4.73 0.78
CA ARG A 43 -39.54 5.47 -0.22
C ARG A 43 -38.14 5.82 0.29
N HIS A 44 -38.01 6.21 1.56
CA HIS A 44 -36.70 6.46 2.18
C HIS A 44 -35.86 5.19 2.24
N GLU A 45 -36.45 4.04 2.54
CA GLU A 45 -35.75 2.76 2.54
C GLU A 45 -35.30 2.35 1.13
N GLU A 46 -36.13 2.55 0.12
CA GLU A 46 -35.79 2.36 -1.30
C GLU A 46 -34.63 3.28 -1.73
N CYS A 47 -34.70 4.58 -1.42
CA CYS A 47 -33.61 5.53 -1.70
C CYS A 47 -32.30 5.09 -1.03
N ARG A 48 -32.37 4.69 0.23
CA ARG A 48 -31.20 4.22 0.98
C ARG A 48 -30.64 2.91 0.44
N ALA A 49 -31.49 2.01 -0.06
CA ALA A 49 -31.07 0.78 -0.72
C ALA A 49 -30.36 1.10 -2.05
N ALA A 50 -30.92 2.01 -2.85
CA ALA A 50 -30.30 2.47 -4.10
C ALA A 50 -28.96 3.21 -3.85
N ASP A 51 -28.86 4.07 -2.84
CA ASP A 51 -27.59 4.72 -2.47
C ASP A 51 -26.51 3.70 -2.08
N LYS A 52 -26.90 2.64 -1.34
CA LYS A 52 -26.00 1.53 -1.03
C LYS A 52 -25.58 0.78 -2.29
N ALA A 53 -26.50 0.55 -3.23
CA ALA A 53 -26.20 -0.10 -4.50
C ALA A 53 -25.21 0.72 -5.33
N VAL A 54 -25.42 2.04 -5.47
CA VAL A 54 -24.46 2.96 -6.12
C VAL A 54 -23.09 2.88 -5.47
N LYS A 55 -23.04 2.94 -4.12
CA LYS A 55 -21.77 2.85 -3.39
C LYS A 55 -21.07 1.50 -3.61
N ALA A 56 -21.83 0.41 -3.62
CA ALA A 56 -21.31 -0.94 -3.86
C ALA A 56 -20.76 -1.06 -5.30
N ALA A 57 -21.51 -0.61 -6.30
CA ALA A 57 -21.09 -0.62 -7.70
C ALA A 57 -19.81 0.21 -7.91
N ARG A 58 -19.73 1.42 -7.35
CA ARG A 58 -18.52 2.25 -7.41
C ARG A 58 -17.32 1.57 -6.77
N LYS A 59 -17.51 0.98 -5.58
CA LYS A 59 -16.45 0.25 -4.89
C LYS A 59 -15.96 -0.95 -5.70
N GLN A 60 -16.88 -1.68 -6.32
CA GLN A 60 -16.55 -2.83 -7.16
C GLN A 60 -15.76 -2.40 -8.40
N HIS A 61 -16.20 -1.35 -9.11
CA HIS A 61 -15.48 -0.78 -10.25
C HIS A 61 -14.08 -0.29 -9.84
N GLU A 62 -13.96 0.46 -8.73
CA GLU A 62 -12.66 0.91 -8.22
C GLU A 62 -11.73 -0.27 -7.87
N GLN A 63 -12.27 -1.34 -7.28
CA GLN A 63 -11.50 -2.56 -6.99
C GLN A 63 -11.04 -3.25 -8.27
N ALA A 64 -11.89 -3.32 -9.29
CA ALA A 64 -11.53 -3.88 -10.59
C ALA A 64 -10.41 -3.07 -11.27
N VAL A 65 -10.52 -1.74 -11.28
CA VAL A 65 -9.47 -0.85 -11.81
C VAL A 65 -8.16 -1.05 -11.06
N ARG A 66 -8.19 -1.08 -9.72
CA ARG A 66 -6.98 -1.33 -8.90
C ARG A 66 -6.39 -2.72 -9.17
N ALA A 67 -7.21 -3.73 -9.40
CA ALA A 67 -6.73 -5.07 -9.74
C ALA A 67 -6.04 -5.07 -11.11
N ALA A 68 -6.65 -4.47 -12.13
CA ALA A 68 -6.05 -4.34 -13.46
C ALA A 68 -4.74 -3.53 -13.44
N GLN A 69 -4.68 -2.44 -12.64
CA GLN A 69 -3.43 -1.68 -12.44
C GLN A 69 -2.32 -2.52 -11.81
N ARG A 70 -2.65 -3.44 -10.90
CA ARG A 70 -1.66 -4.36 -10.32
C ARG A 70 -1.15 -5.32 -11.38
N VAL A 71 -2.02 -5.89 -12.22
CA VAL A 71 -1.61 -6.76 -13.32
C VAL A 71 -0.66 -6.04 -14.27
N LEU A 72 -0.96 -4.78 -14.64
CA LEU A 72 -0.06 -3.97 -15.46
C LEU A 72 1.30 -3.75 -14.77
N LYS A 73 1.29 -3.39 -13.49
CA LYS A 73 2.52 -3.21 -12.72
C LYS A 73 3.34 -4.51 -12.63
N ASP A 74 2.70 -5.65 -12.46
CA ASP A 74 3.35 -6.95 -12.37
C ASP A 74 3.94 -7.36 -13.74
N ALA A 75 3.27 -7.05 -14.85
CA ALA A 75 3.81 -7.23 -16.19
C ALA A 75 5.04 -6.34 -16.47
N GLN A 76 5.01 -5.09 -15.98
CA GLN A 76 6.14 -4.16 -16.07
C GLN A 76 7.34 -4.58 -15.19
N ASN A 77 7.08 -5.27 -14.08
CA ASN A 77 8.09 -5.65 -13.09
C ASN A 77 8.12 -7.19 -12.94
N PRO A 78 8.72 -7.90 -13.89
CA PRO A 78 8.70 -9.35 -13.90
C PRO A 78 9.40 -9.92 -12.67
N ALA A 79 8.94 -11.11 -12.26
CA ALA A 79 9.47 -11.77 -11.07
C ALA A 79 10.98 -12.04 -11.19
N LYS A 80 11.68 -11.92 -10.05
CA LYS A 80 13.11 -12.21 -9.96
C LYS A 80 13.34 -13.71 -10.12
N LEU A 81 14.25 -14.07 -11.00
CA LEU A 81 14.68 -15.47 -11.21
C LEU A 81 15.64 -15.90 -10.09
N ALA A 82 16.60 -15.04 -9.75
CA ALA A 82 17.54 -15.26 -8.66
C ALA A 82 18.03 -13.95 -8.06
N ALA A 83 18.54 -14.02 -6.81
CA ALA A 83 19.11 -12.87 -6.11
C ALA A 83 20.24 -13.29 -5.15
N ALA A 84 21.27 -12.45 -5.03
CA ALA A 84 22.39 -12.62 -4.11
C ALA A 84 22.71 -11.31 -3.38
N GLY A 85 22.24 -11.19 -2.15
CA GLY A 85 22.43 -9.99 -1.35
C GLY A 85 21.47 -8.86 -1.74
N ARG A 86 21.77 -7.65 -1.26
CA ARG A 86 20.92 -6.48 -1.51
C ARG A 86 21.35 -5.81 -2.80
N GLY A 87 20.43 -5.70 -3.76
CA GLY A 87 20.67 -4.99 -5.01
C GLY A 87 21.33 -5.82 -6.12
N ASN A 88 21.56 -7.13 -5.92
CA ASN A 88 22.02 -8.02 -6.98
C ASN A 88 20.97 -9.09 -7.27
N TYR A 89 20.36 -9.01 -8.44
CA TYR A 89 19.33 -9.95 -8.89
C TYR A 89 19.22 -9.96 -10.41
N VAL A 90 18.58 -10.99 -10.94
CA VAL A 90 18.27 -11.11 -12.36
C VAL A 90 16.79 -11.40 -12.55
N THR A 91 16.18 -10.73 -13.53
CA THR A 91 14.83 -11.01 -14.05
C THR A 91 14.98 -11.58 -15.47
N PRO A 92 13.89 -11.99 -16.13
CA PRO A 92 13.96 -12.46 -17.52
C PRO A 92 14.54 -11.44 -18.52
N VAL A 93 14.50 -10.14 -18.22
CA VAL A 93 14.81 -9.05 -19.16
C VAL A 93 15.89 -8.08 -18.69
N GLU A 94 16.24 -8.11 -17.40
CA GLU A 94 17.23 -7.21 -16.82
C GLU A 94 18.07 -7.92 -15.76
N VAL A 95 19.30 -7.44 -15.59
CA VAL A 95 20.18 -7.78 -14.49
C VAL A 95 20.47 -6.51 -13.69
N CYS A 96 20.28 -6.58 -12.38
CA CYS A 96 20.57 -5.49 -11.47
C CYS A 96 21.78 -5.88 -10.62
N LEU A 97 22.81 -5.05 -10.62
CA LEU A 97 24.06 -5.25 -9.88
C LEU A 97 24.44 -3.95 -9.18
N ASN A 98 24.76 -4.00 -7.88
CA ASN A 98 25.05 -2.81 -7.07
C ASN A 98 24.01 -1.67 -7.18
N GLY A 99 22.76 -1.99 -7.53
CA GLY A 99 21.71 -0.99 -7.77
C GLY A 99 21.67 -0.40 -9.19
N ASN A 100 22.61 -0.75 -10.07
CA ASN A 100 22.57 -0.43 -11.49
C ASN A 100 21.75 -1.50 -12.22
N SER A 101 20.67 -1.13 -12.90
CA SER A 101 19.95 -2.05 -13.79
C SER A 101 20.47 -1.95 -15.21
N ARG A 102 20.67 -3.10 -15.86
CA ARG A 102 21.07 -3.24 -17.26
C ARG A 102 20.14 -4.21 -17.94
N SER A 103 19.77 -3.91 -19.19
CA SER A 103 19.00 -4.86 -19.99
C SER A 103 19.82 -6.12 -20.24
N LEU A 104 19.15 -7.27 -20.13
CA LEU A 104 19.74 -8.56 -20.41
C LEU A 104 19.74 -8.77 -21.92
N THR A 105 20.91 -9.06 -22.48
CA THR A 105 21.13 -9.35 -23.90
C THR A 105 21.76 -10.74 -24.07
N PRO A 106 21.68 -11.37 -25.27
CA PRO A 106 22.18 -12.73 -25.48
C PRO A 106 23.67 -12.95 -25.23
N ASP A 107 24.46 -11.89 -25.34
CA ASP A 107 25.91 -11.85 -25.13
C ASP A 107 26.31 -11.72 -23.66
N VAL A 108 25.36 -11.49 -22.75
CA VAL A 108 25.64 -11.40 -21.32
C VAL A 108 26.09 -12.76 -20.79
N THR A 109 27.25 -12.77 -20.15
CA THR A 109 27.80 -13.94 -19.45
C THR A 109 28.18 -13.57 -18.02
N ALA A 110 28.02 -14.52 -17.10
CA ALA A 110 28.37 -14.37 -15.70
C ALA A 110 29.36 -15.45 -15.28
N ALA A 111 30.39 -15.03 -14.56
CA ALA A 111 31.39 -15.90 -13.93
C ALA A 111 31.52 -15.57 -12.45
N LEU A 112 31.76 -16.59 -11.64
CA LEU A 112 31.97 -16.45 -10.20
C LEU A 112 33.42 -16.79 -9.89
N ASP A 113 34.16 -15.82 -9.39
CA ASP A 113 35.50 -16.01 -8.86
C ASP A 113 35.43 -16.15 -7.33
N GLN A 114 35.97 -17.25 -6.82
CA GLN A 114 36.05 -17.52 -5.39
C GLN A 114 37.52 -17.72 -5.03
N THR A 115 38.07 -16.74 -4.31
CA THR A 115 39.46 -16.76 -3.86
C THR A 115 39.52 -16.75 -2.33
N GLY A 116 40.52 -17.42 -1.75
CA GLY A 116 40.77 -17.45 -0.30
C GLY A 116 40.51 -18.81 0.35
N ASP A 117 40.95 -18.95 1.61
CA ASP A 117 40.91 -20.20 2.37
C ASP A 117 39.91 -20.14 3.54
N ILE A 118 39.33 -21.29 3.89
CA ILE A 118 38.41 -21.43 5.02
C ILE A 118 39.22 -21.76 6.27
N THR A 119 39.61 -20.75 7.03
CA THR A 119 40.30 -20.99 8.29
C THR A 119 39.31 -21.15 9.44
N ALA A 120 38.92 -22.39 9.72
CA ALA A 120 38.10 -22.71 10.88
C ALA A 120 38.99 -22.71 12.14
N TYR A 121 39.01 -21.60 12.86
CA TYR A 121 39.64 -21.57 14.18
C TYR A 121 38.64 -22.01 15.26
N VAL A 122 38.91 -23.14 15.90
CA VAL A 122 38.24 -23.50 17.15
C VAL A 122 38.84 -22.64 18.25
N THR A 123 38.25 -21.47 18.52
CA THR A 123 38.58 -20.72 19.74
C THR A 123 38.01 -21.46 20.94
N ASN A 124 38.74 -22.47 21.41
CA ASN A 124 38.45 -23.16 22.66
C ASN A 124 38.93 -22.26 23.83
N ARG A 125 38.29 -21.09 24.02
CA ARG A 125 38.42 -20.38 25.30
C ARG A 125 37.62 -21.19 26.31
N SER A 126 38.31 -22.14 26.95
CA SER A 126 37.89 -22.75 28.20
C SER A 126 37.71 -21.63 29.23
N THR A 127 36.53 -21.03 29.26
CA THR A 127 36.12 -20.14 30.35
C THR A 127 35.73 -21.04 31.52
N LEU A 128 36.72 -21.75 32.08
CA LEU A 128 36.59 -22.61 33.27
C LEU A 128 36.15 -21.80 34.51
N THR A 129 36.01 -20.49 34.39
CA THR A 129 35.77 -19.55 35.50
C THR A 129 34.29 -19.16 35.70
N ARG A 130 33.32 -19.75 34.98
CA ARG A 130 31.89 -19.39 35.10
C ARG A 130 30.96 -20.44 35.72
N ILE A 131 31.48 -21.61 36.07
CA ILE A 131 30.68 -22.61 36.81
C ILE A 131 30.69 -22.33 38.33
N VAL A 132 31.69 -21.60 38.85
CA VAL A 132 31.80 -21.35 40.30
C VAL A 132 30.96 -20.16 40.77
N ALA A 133 30.64 -19.18 39.90
CA ALA A 133 29.88 -17.98 40.32
C ALA A 133 28.35 -18.13 40.25
N GLY A 134 27.83 -19.13 39.53
CA GLY A 134 26.38 -19.38 39.44
C GLY A 134 25.82 -20.25 40.57
N GLY A 135 26.67 -21.00 41.27
CA GLY A 135 26.26 -21.94 42.33
C GLY A 135 25.96 -21.28 43.69
N ALA A 136 26.20 -19.98 43.85
CA ALA A 136 26.00 -19.30 45.13
C ALA A 136 24.62 -18.63 45.30
N VAL A 137 23.83 -18.48 44.22
CA VAL A 137 22.56 -17.69 44.28
C VAL A 137 21.30 -18.54 44.00
N ALA A 138 21.42 -19.74 43.45
CA ALA A 138 20.29 -20.66 43.31
C ALA A 138 20.69 -22.02 43.91
N GLY A 139 20.02 -22.43 44.98
CA GLY A 139 20.38 -23.59 45.81
C GLY A 139 20.44 -24.94 45.07
N VAL A 140 20.57 -26.01 45.86
CA VAL A 140 20.92 -27.39 45.47
C VAL A 140 20.14 -27.98 44.26
N GLY A 141 18.95 -27.46 43.91
CA GLY A 141 18.19 -27.87 42.72
C GLY A 141 18.54 -27.18 41.39
N GLY A 142 19.29 -26.07 41.39
CA GLY A 142 19.58 -25.27 40.19
C GLY A 142 20.82 -25.68 39.39
N ALA A 143 21.70 -26.52 39.95
CA ALA A 143 22.99 -26.85 39.36
C ALA A 143 22.93 -27.88 38.21
N LEU A 144 21.85 -28.64 38.08
CA LEU A 144 21.74 -29.71 37.08
C LEU A 144 21.26 -29.23 35.70
N VAL A 145 20.67 -28.03 35.59
CA VAL A 145 20.11 -27.52 34.32
C VAL A 145 21.04 -26.51 33.63
N GLY A 146 21.93 -25.85 34.38
CA GLY A 146 22.82 -24.81 33.85
C GLY A 146 24.11 -25.29 33.16
N GLY A 147 24.44 -26.58 33.25
CA GLY A 147 25.77 -27.11 32.85
C GLY A 147 25.91 -27.58 31.40
N LEU A 148 24.82 -27.73 30.63
CA LEU A 148 24.87 -28.38 29.31
C LEU A 148 24.89 -27.42 28.11
N ALA A 149 24.70 -26.11 28.31
CA ALA A 149 24.77 -25.14 27.23
C ALA A 149 26.19 -24.57 27.07
N LYS A 150 27.21 -25.43 26.93
CA LYS A 150 28.51 -25.01 26.40
C LYS A 150 28.33 -24.67 24.92
N LYS A 151 27.90 -23.45 24.63
CA LYS A 151 27.88 -22.90 23.26
C LYS A 151 29.33 -22.80 22.79
N ASN A 152 29.84 -23.89 22.20
CA ASN A 152 31.03 -23.85 21.36
C ASN A 152 30.74 -22.84 20.26
N THR A 153 31.13 -21.59 20.51
CA THR A 153 31.04 -20.54 19.51
C THR A 153 32.23 -20.79 18.60
N HIS A 154 32.05 -21.73 17.66
CA HIS A 154 32.93 -21.89 16.53
C HIS A 154 32.88 -20.56 15.76
N ARG A 155 33.86 -19.69 16.04
CA ARG A 155 34.02 -18.45 15.29
C ARG A 155 34.74 -18.83 14.00
N GLN A 156 33.97 -19.35 13.04
CA GLN A 156 34.45 -19.53 11.68
C GLN A 156 34.65 -18.13 11.10
N ILE A 157 35.91 -17.73 10.93
CA ILE A 157 36.26 -16.50 10.22
C ILE A 157 36.40 -16.93 8.77
N ASP A 158 35.38 -16.62 7.97
CA ASP A 158 35.43 -16.87 6.54
C ASP A 158 36.12 -15.69 5.85
N ASN A 159 37.40 -15.86 5.51
CA ASN A 159 38.20 -14.87 4.79
C ASN A 159 38.06 -15.02 3.26
N ARG A 160 37.13 -15.84 2.79
CA ARG A 160 36.91 -15.99 1.35
C ARG A 160 36.36 -14.71 0.78
N GLU A 161 36.90 -14.35 -0.38
CA GLU A 161 36.34 -13.29 -1.20
C GLU A 161 35.57 -13.93 -2.34
N LEU A 162 34.39 -13.40 -2.59
CA LEU A 162 33.48 -13.89 -3.61
C LEU A 162 33.18 -12.73 -4.56
N TYR A 163 33.59 -12.87 -5.82
CA TYR A 163 33.37 -11.87 -6.85
C TYR A 163 32.48 -12.44 -7.93
N LEU A 164 31.35 -11.79 -8.19
CA LEU A 164 30.51 -12.06 -9.35
C LEU A 164 30.91 -11.09 -10.46
N MET A 165 31.40 -11.63 -11.57
CA MET A 165 31.76 -10.88 -12.77
C MET A 165 30.67 -11.10 -13.81
N VAL A 166 30.13 -10.01 -14.36
CA VAL A 166 29.17 -10.04 -15.46
C VAL A 166 29.74 -9.25 -16.62
N LEU A 167 29.79 -9.87 -17.79
CA LEU A 167 30.43 -9.40 -19.01
C LEU A 167 29.38 -9.34 -20.12
N ALA A 168 29.35 -8.24 -20.85
CA ALA A 168 28.49 -8.04 -22.01
C ALA A 168 29.19 -7.13 -23.03
N GLU A 169 28.61 -6.99 -24.21
CA GLU A 169 29.05 -6.05 -25.23
C GLU A 169 28.81 -4.61 -24.74
N GLY A 170 29.89 -3.87 -24.56
CA GLY A 170 29.84 -2.46 -24.14
C GLY A 170 29.76 -2.22 -22.62
N TRP A 171 29.61 -3.27 -21.80
CA TRP A 171 29.70 -3.11 -20.34
C TRP A 171 30.21 -4.35 -19.63
N GLN A 172 30.87 -4.11 -18.50
CA GLN A 172 31.30 -5.16 -17.58
C GLN A 172 31.12 -4.65 -16.15
N GLU A 173 30.70 -5.52 -15.25
CA GLU A 173 30.54 -5.20 -13.84
C GLU A 173 31.06 -6.31 -12.95
N VAL A 174 31.75 -5.93 -11.88
CA VAL A 174 32.26 -6.86 -10.87
C VAL A 174 31.67 -6.48 -9.52
N VAL A 175 31.03 -7.44 -8.88
CA VAL A 175 30.37 -7.26 -7.58
C VAL A 175 31.04 -8.14 -6.55
N LYS A 176 31.55 -7.53 -5.48
CA LYS A 176 31.97 -8.26 -4.28
C LYS A 176 30.73 -8.69 -3.49
N LEU A 177 30.58 -9.99 -3.30
CA LEU A 177 29.49 -10.60 -2.53
C LEU A 177 30.01 -11.09 -1.18
N ASP A 178 29.08 -11.24 -0.23
CA ASP A 178 29.38 -11.85 1.06
C ASP A 178 29.69 -13.35 0.85
N PRO A 179 30.81 -13.89 1.38
CA PRO A 179 31.17 -15.30 1.21
C PRO A 179 30.11 -16.27 1.76
N THR A 180 29.31 -15.86 2.74
CA THR A 180 28.19 -16.66 3.27
C THR A 180 27.08 -16.87 2.24
N GLN A 181 27.07 -16.09 1.16
CA GLN A 181 26.07 -16.15 0.08
C GLN A 181 26.53 -16.98 -1.12
N GLY A 182 27.62 -17.77 -1.00
CA GLY A 182 28.20 -18.54 -2.10
C GLY A 182 27.20 -19.37 -2.91
N GLU A 183 26.24 -20.02 -2.26
CA GLU A 183 25.18 -20.77 -2.94
C GLU A 183 24.26 -19.86 -3.77
N LYS A 184 23.81 -18.74 -3.18
CA LYS A 184 22.96 -17.75 -3.86
C LYS A 184 23.69 -17.08 -5.02
N ALA A 185 24.99 -16.82 -4.88
CA ALA A 185 25.82 -16.26 -5.93
C ALA A 185 25.98 -17.22 -7.11
N ARG A 186 26.19 -18.52 -6.85
CA ARG A 186 26.18 -19.55 -7.91
C ARG A 186 24.82 -19.63 -8.60
N ALA A 187 23.73 -19.63 -7.84
CA ALA A 187 22.38 -19.64 -8.40
C ALA A 187 22.11 -18.39 -9.26
N LEU A 188 22.57 -17.21 -8.82
CA LEU A 188 22.47 -15.96 -9.59
C LEU A 188 23.28 -16.04 -10.89
N MET A 189 24.54 -16.44 -10.82
CA MET A 189 25.41 -16.65 -11.99
C MET A 189 24.78 -17.62 -13.00
N GLN A 190 24.31 -18.78 -12.53
CA GLN A 190 23.64 -19.77 -13.37
C GLN A 190 22.37 -19.21 -14.00
N SER A 191 21.57 -18.47 -13.23
CA SER A 191 20.33 -17.86 -13.72
C SER A 191 20.60 -16.80 -14.79
N ILE A 192 21.66 -16.00 -14.66
CA ILE A 192 22.08 -15.04 -15.69
C ILE A 192 22.46 -15.79 -16.97
N ASN A 193 23.32 -16.81 -16.88
CA ASN A 193 23.76 -17.57 -18.05
C ASN A 193 22.64 -18.35 -18.76
N VAL A 194 21.60 -18.76 -18.02
CA VAL A 194 20.41 -19.40 -18.60
C VAL A 194 19.44 -18.38 -19.18
N ALA A 195 19.25 -17.23 -18.53
CA ALA A 195 18.31 -16.21 -18.97
C ALA A 195 18.82 -15.41 -20.17
N ALA A 196 20.13 -15.12 -20.24
CA ALA A 196 20.70 -14.24 -21.25
C ALA A 196 20.41 -14.70 -22.69
N PRO A 197 20.65 -15.97 -23.10
CA PRO A 197 20.30 -16.44 -24.45
C PRO A 197 18.80 -16.38 -24.76
N ASN A 198 17.95 -16.45 -23.73
CA ASN A 198 16.49 -16.42 -23.85
C ASN A 198 15.91 -14.99 -23.73
N SER A 199 16.75 -13.98 -23.50
CA SER A 199 16.32 -12.61 -23.26
C SER A 199 15.49 -12.00 -24.41
N PRO A 200 15.75 -12.23 -25.72
CA PRO A 200 14.93 -11.64 -26.78
C PRO A 200 13.49 -12.13 -26.74
N THR A 201 13.30 -13.43 -26.48
CA THR A 201 11.98 -14.04 -26.31
C THR A 201 11.29 -13.50 -25.06
N ALA A 202 12.02 -13.35 -23.95
CA ALA A 202 11.48 -12.79 -22.72
C ALA A 202 11.05 -11.32 -22.88
N HIS A 203 11.82 -10.51 -23.61
CA HIS A 203 11.48 -9.13 -23.96
C HIS A 203 10.20 -9.07 -24.80
N ALA A 204 10.09 -9.92 -25.84
CA ALA A 204 8.89 -9.98 -26.67
C ALA A 204 7.65 -10.38 -25.86
N GLN A 205 7.77 -11.41 -25.01
CA GLN A 205 6.69 -11.84 -24.11
C GLN A 205 6.29 -10.77 -23.11
N GLN A 206 7.26 -10.04 -22.55
CA GLN A 206 6.98 -8.95 -21.63
C GLN A 206 6.25 -7.80 -22.33
N ALA A 207 6.70 -7.41 -23.53
CA ALA A 207 6.04 -6.37 -24.31
C ALA A 207 4.58 -6.74 -24.65
N GLU A 208 4.34 -7.99 -25.05
CA GLU A 208 2.99 -8.51 -25.29
C GLU A 208 2.14 -8.49 -24.00
N ALA A 209 2.70 -8.94 -22.87
CA ALA A 209 2.01 -8.94 -21.59
C ALA A 209 1.64 -7.51 -21.11
N ILE A 210 2.54 -6.54 -21.32
CA ILE A 210 2.27 -5.13 -21.01
C ILE A 210 1.15 -4.61 -21.90
N ALA A 211 1.21 -4.81 -23.22
CA ALA A 211 0.18 -4.35 -24.15
C ALA A 211 -1.20 -4.97 -23.85
N ALA A 212 -1.24 -6.26 -23.50
CA ALA A 212 -2.46 -6.95 -23.10
C ALA A 212 -3.02 -6.37 -21.78
N ALA A 213 -2.15 -6.12 -20.78
CA ALA A 213 -2.56 -5.56 -19.50
C ALA A 213 -3.05 -4.10 -19.61
N GLU A 214 -2.44 -3.29 -20.48
CA GLU A 214 -2.89 -1.93 -20.79
C GLU A 214 -4.29 -1.95 -21.43
N THR A 215 -4.49 -2.82 -22.42
CA THR A 215 -5.79 -3.00 -23.06
C THR A 215 -6.87 -3.42 -22.05
N ALA A 216 -6.55 -4.38 -21.18
CA ALA A 216 -7.46 -4.84 -20.14
C ALA A 216 -7.78 -3.73 -19.12
N LEU A 217 -6.79 -2.90 -18.74
CA LEU A 217 -7.00 -1.77 -17.85
C LEU A 217 -7.95 -0.74 -18.47
N GLU A 218 -7.79 -0.40 -19.75
CA GLU A 218 -8.67 0.54 -20.44
C GLU A 218 -10.09 -0.01 -20.59
N GLN A 219 -10.25 -1.31 -20.88
CA GLN A 219 -11.57 -1.97 -20.90
C GLN A 219 -12.26 -1.87 -19.53
N VAL A 220 -11.55 -2.14 -18.43
CA VAL A 220 -12.12 -2.08 -17.08
C VAL A 220 -12.46 -0.65 -16.68
N LYS A 221 -11.67 0.35 -17.08
CA LYS A 221 -12.00 1.77 -16.88
C LYS A 221 -13.24 2.19 -17.66
N ALA A 222 -13.40 1.70 -18.88
CA ALA A 222 -14.56 1.98 -19.73
C ALA A 222 -15.83 1.25 -19.25
N ASP A 223 -15.70 0.15 -18.51
CA ASP A 223 -16.83 -0.60 -17.94
C ASP A 223 -17.46 0.13 -16.74
N THR A 224 -18.24 1.16 -17.04
CA THR A 224 -19.04 1.93 -16.07
C THR A 224 -20.50 1.48 -16.01
N ALA A 225 -20.91 0.51 -16.82
CA ALA A 225 -22.32 0.15 -17.03
C ALA A 225 -23.06 -0.16 -15.72
N ALA A 226 -22.43 -0.88 -14.79
CA ALA A 226 -23.03 -1.19 -13.49
C ALA A 226 -23.18 0.04 -12.58
N VAL A 227 -22.23 0.98 -12.65
CA VAL A 227 -22.29 2.24 -11.90
C VAL A 227 -23.39 3.13 -12.48
N ASP A 228 -23.46 3.24 -13.80
CA ASP A 228 -24.44 4.06 -14.51
C ASP A 228 -25.86 3.52 -14.31
N ALA A 229 -26.06 2.20 -14.38
CA ALA A 229 -27.33 1.56 -14.08
C ALA A 229 -27.77 1.81 -12.61
N ALA A 230 -26.85 1.73 -11.66
CA ALA A 230 -27.17 2.01 -10.25
C ALA A 230 -27.50 3.50 -10.04
N LEU A 231 -26.81 4.41 -10.73
CA LEU A 231 -27.09 5.85 -10.68
C LEU A 231 -28.44 6.18 -11.30
N ALA A 232 -28.76 5.64 -12.48
CA ALA A 232 -30.06 5.80 -13.12
C ALA A 232 -31.19 5.25 -12.24
N ALA A 233 -31.01 4.09 -11.62
CA ALA A 233 -31.97 3.52 -10.68
C ALA A 233 -32.16 4.42 -9.44
N ARG A 234 -31.08 5.06 -8.96
CA ARG A 234 -31.16 6.00 -7.84
C ARG A 234 -31.86 7.31 -8.23
N GLU A 235 -31.60 7.82 -9.43
CA GLU A 235 -32.20 9.04 -9.96
C GLU A 235 -33.71 8.88 -10.20
N ALA A 236 -34.13 7.72 -10.70
CA ALA A 236 -35.55 7.39 -10.90
C ALA A 236 -36.40 7.49 -9.61
N LEU A 237 -35.80 7.31 -8.43
CA LEU A 237 -36.48 7.44 -7.13
C LEU A 237 -36.68 8.91 -6.69
N GLY A 238 -35.98 9.86 -7.32
CA GLY A 238 -36.03 11.28 -7.01
C GLY A 238 -35.41 11.66 -5.65
N GLU A 239 -35.85 12.79 -5.09
CA GLU A 239 -35.35 13.29 -3.81
C GLU A 239 -35.77 12.41 -2.62
N ASP A 240 -34.84 12.09 -1.72
CA ASP A 240 -35.14 11.38 -0.47
C ASP A 240 -36.02 12.29 0.43
N PRO A 241 -37.21 11.82 0.89
CA PRO A 241 -38.06 12.57 1.82
C PRO A 241 -37.31 13.11 3.04
N MET A 242 -36.29 12.39 3.53
CA MET A 242 -35.49 12.80 4.70
C MET A 242 -34.56 13.99 4.43
N ASP A 243 -34.17 14.24 3.17
CA ASP A 243 -33.29 15.35 2.83
C ASP A 243 -34.03 16.69 2.84
N ARG A 244 -35.34 16.70 2.59
CA ARG A 244 -36.19 17.89 2.74
C ARG A 244 -36.16 18.45 4.16
N PHE A 245 -36.24 17.57 5.17
CA PHE A 245 -36.14 17.96 6.58
C PHE A 245 -34.75 18.50 6.95
N LYS A 246 -33.69 18.08 6.25
CA LYS A 246 -32.35 18.66 6.44
C LYS A 246 -32.26 20.06 5.83
N LYS A 247 -32.75 20.24 4.60
CA LYS A 247 -32.77 21.54 3.89
C LYS A 247 -33.56 22.62 4.65
N ASN A 248 -34.73 22.26 5.20
CA ASN A 248 -35.53 23.17 6.02
C ASN A 248 -34.82 23.59 7.32
N ARG A 249 -33.85 22.80 7.81
CA ARG A 249 -33.09 23.11 9.03
C ARG A 249 -31.86 23.96 8.75
N SER A 250 -31.26 23.83 7.58
CA SER A 250 -30.06 24.58 7.17
C SER A 250 -30.36 25.97 6.64
N THR A 251 -31.63 26.41 6.65
CA THR A 251 -32.04 27.78 6.31
C THR A 251 -32.42 28.53 7.60
N PRO A 252 -31.48 28.85 8.51
CA PRO A 252 -31.75 29.70 9.65
C PRO A 252 -31.89 31.14 9.15
N GLY A 253 -33.11 31.61 8.87
CA GLY A 253 -33.27 33.02 8.49
C GLY A 253 -34.60 33.51 7.93
N GLN A 254 -35.53 32.63 7.54
CA GLN A 254 -36.85 33.07 7.04
C GLN A 254 -38.00 32.80 8.02
N GLY A 255 -37.68 32.58 9.30
CA GLY A 255 -38.63 32.73 10.38
C GLY A 255 -38.84 34.21 10.65
N GLY A 256 -39.80 34.81 9.95
CA GLY A 256 -40.19 36.20 10.12
C GLY A 256 -40.48 36.53 11.58
N ALA A 257 -39.86 37.61 12.07
CA ALA A 257 -40.42 38.35 13.17
C ALA A 257 -41.82 38.84 12.74
N PRO A 258 -42.89 38.55 13.51
CA PRO A 258 -44.18 39.17 13.25
C PRO A 258 -44.07 40.67 13.56
N GLY A 259 -44.10 41.51 12.52
CA GLY A 259 -44.35 42.95 12.66
C GLY A 259 -43.11 43.84 12.66
N MET A 260 -42.56 44.11 11.48
CA MET A 260 -42.04 45.44 11.18
C MET A 260 -42.15 45.68 9.68
N VAL A 261 -43.16 46.47 9.28
CA VAL A 261 -43.27 47.00 7.93
C VAL A 261 -42.11 47.97 7.76
N VAL A 262 -41.02 47.52 7.13
CA VAL A 262 -39.97 48.42 6.65
C VAL A 262 -40.45 48.96 5.31
N LEU A 263 -41.09 50.12 5.39
CA LEU A 263 -41.24 51.03 4.26
C LEU A 263 -39.91 51.75 4.06
N GLY A 264 -39.26 51.49 2.92
CA GLY A 264 -38.14 52.27 2.37
C GLY A 264 -37.50 51.48 1.23
N THR A 265 -37.63 51.88 -0.05
CA THR A 265 -36.77 52.89 -0.73
C THR A 265 -35.30 52.57 -0.47
N ASP A 266 -34.47 52.17 -1.43
CA ASP A 266 -34.28 52.74 -2.76
C ASP A 266 -33.56 51.76 -3.69
N GLU A 267 -33.71 52.05 -4.97
CA GLU A 267 -32.83 51.67 -6.08
C GLU A 267 -31.34 51.70 -5.69
N ARG A 268 -30.60 50.65 -6.04
CA ARG A 268 -29.23 50.86 -6.55
C ARG A 268 -28.84 49.81 -7.57
N ALA A 269 -28.57 50.37 -8.74
CA ALA A 269 -28.06 49.75 -9.94
C ALA A 269 -26.72 49.04 -9.72
N GLY A 270 -26.54 47.97 -10.49
CA GLY A 270 -25.31 47.67 -11.20
C GLY A 270 -24.18 47.08 -10.36
N ASP A 271 -23.99 45.77 -10.46
CA ASP A 271 -22.64 45.25 -10.57
C ASP A 271 -22.60 43.99 -11.44
N THR A 272 -21.88 44.11 -12.55
CA THR A 272 -21.60 43.08 -13.56
C THR A 272 -20.47 42.17 -13.10
N PRO A 273 -20.52 40.84 -13.33
CA PRO A 273 -19.36 39.99 -13.14
C PRO A 273 -18.43 39.99 -14.38
N GLN A 274 -17.33 40.74 -14.28
CA GLN A 274 -16.01 40.40 -14.85
C GLN A 274 -15.27 39.60 -13.74
N ASP A 275 -14.55 38.50 -13.91
CA ASP A 275 -13.73 38.03 -15.01
C ASP A 275 -13.71 36.49 -15.07
N VAL A 276 -13.71 35.99 -16.31
CA VAL A 276 -13.42 34.60 -16.69
C VAL A 276 -11.90 34.45 -16.73
N ILE A 277 -11.31 33.80 -15.73
CA ILE A 277 -9.89 33.40 -15.78
C ILE A 277 -9.77 32.14 -16.64
N THR A 278 -9.39 32.37 -17.89
CA THR A 278 -8.92 31.39 -18.86
C THR A 278 -7.66 30.69 -18.33
N ARG A 279 -7.74 29.38 -18.04
CA ARG A 279 -6.56 28.53 -17.84
C ARG A 279 -5.95 28.22 -19.20
N GLN A 280 -4.77 28.77 -19.46
CA GLN A 280 -3.86 28.32 -20.51
C GLN A 280 -3.26 26.98 -20.11
N ASP A 281 -3.49 25.95 -20.93
CA ASP A 281 -2.66 24.76 -21.00
C ASP A 281 -1.38 25.10 -21.81
N PRO A 282 -0.17 24.82 -21.32
CA PRO A 282 0.99 24.72 -22.18
C PRO A 282 1.06 23.32 -22.79
N ALA A 283 0.96 23.31 -24.13
CA ALA A 283 1.53 22.30 -25.01
C ALA A 283 2.92 21.89 -24.52
N GLY A 284 3.24 20.60 -24.47
CA GLY A 284 3.81 19.97 -25.65
C GLY A 284 5.30 20.30 -25.74
N SER A 285 6.13 19.44 -25.16
CA SER A 285 7.54 19.34 -25.56
C SER A 285 7.85 17.89 -25.85
N ASP A 286 7.77 17.56 -27.14
CA ASP A 286 8.51 16.48 -27.76
C ASP A 286 9.99 16.59 -27.37
N ASN A 287 10.59 15.48 -26.98
CA ASN A 287 12.03 15.28 -27.15
C ASN A 287 12.25 13.89 -27.75
N ALA A 288 12.79 13.94 -28.96
CA ALA A 288 13.50 12.88 -29.64
C ALA A 288 14.81 12.52 -28.92
#